data_AF-C9SIV5-F1
#
_entry.id   AF-C9SIV5-F1
#
_cell.length_a   1.000
_cell.length_b   1.000
_cell.length_c   1.000
_cell.angle_alpha   90.00
_cell.angle_beta   90.00
_cell.angle_gamma   90.00
#
_symmetry.space_group_name_H-M   'P 1'
#
loop_
_entity.id
_entity.type
_entity.pdbx_description
1 polymer ?
#
loop_
_entity_poly.entity_id
_entity_poly.type
_entity_poly.pdbx_seq_one_letter_code
_entity_poly.pdbx_strand_id
1 'polypeptide(L)'
;MSSTTNVLITGAGRGLGRGFLTTFLARPNHIVIGSIRDLDSNTAKDLRAITPASGSRLILVKIEATSTTDPVDAIRQIEAEGVSKLDIVIANSGITGIQGGLETVDPADFQHVLLVNAVAPTALFNAAQPLLDKAENPKWVSISTLMATIGGLEKTAAWPPVPYSASRAAASTLSPSRSTSGTPTLLPSR
;
A
#
# COMPACT_ATOMS: atom_id res chain seq x y z
N MET A 1 17.82 23.38 -6.68
CA MET A 1 17.86 21.94 -6.35
C MET A 1 16.50 21.37 -6.75
N SER A 2 16.43 20.27 -7.49
CA SER A 2 15.16 19.59 -7.76
C SER A 2 14.56 19.13 -6.42
N SER A 3 13.25 19.30 -6.21
CA SER A 3 12.55 18.76 -5.04
C SER A 3 12.72 17.23 -5.00
N THR A 4 13.15 16.69 -3.87
CA THR A 4 13.17 15.23 -3.63
C THR A 4 11.75 14.71 -3.50
N THR A 5 11.44 13.59 -4.16
CA THR A 5 10.14 12.89 -4.03
C THR A 5 10.29 11.69 -3.11
N ASN A 6 9.46 11.63 -2.06
CA ASN A 6 9.49 10.58 -1.04
C ASN A 6 8.33 9.60 -1.27
N VAL A 7 8.65 8.33 -1.51
CA VAL A 7 7.67 7.31 -1.91
C VAL A 7 7.74 6.12 -0.96
N LEU A 8 6.67 5.85 -0.22
CA LEU A 8 6.52 4.64 0.60
C LEU A 8 5.75 3.57 -0.16
N ILE A 9 6.29 2.37 -0.24
CA ILE A 9 5.74 1.23 -0.97
C ILE A 9 5.69 0.04 -0.02
N THR A 10 4.49 -0.46 0.28
CA THR A 10 4.39 -1.67 1.11
C THR A 10 4.49 -2.96 0.30
N GLY A 11 5.09 -3.99 0.88
CA GLY A 11 5.23 -5.29 0.21
C GLY A 11 6.24 -5.24 -0.94
N ALA A 12 7.32 -4.49 -0.76
CA ALA A 12 8.30 -4.19 -1.80
C ALA A 12 9.25 -5.35 -2.13
N GLY A 13 9.16 -6.47 -1.40
CA GLY A 13 10.06 -7.62 -1.56
C GLY A 13 9.87 -8.41 -2.86
N ARG A 14 8.70 -8.35 -3.49
CA ARG A 14 8.36 -9.17 -4.67
C ARG A 14 7.30 -8.53 -5.56
N GLY A 15 7.08 -9.11 -6.74
CA GLY A 15 5.98 -8.78 -7.64
C GLY A 15 5.87 -7.29 -7.96
N LEU A 16 4.64 -6.76 -7.98
CA LEU A 16 4.36 -5.35 -8.26
C LEU A 16 5.09 -4.39 -7.30
N GLY A 17 5.14 -4.71 -6.00
CA GLY A 17 5.83 -3.87 -5.02
C GLY A 17 7.31 -3.70 -5.33
N ARG A 18 8.00 -4.80 -5.70
CA ARG A 18 9.41 -4.73 -6.14
C ARG A 18 9.56 -3.93 -7.43
N GLY A 19 8.64 -4.12 -8.38
CA GLY A 19 8.61 -3.36 -9.63
C GLY A 19 8.45 -1.85 -9.41
N PHE A 20 7.53 -1.42 -8.54
CA PHE A 20 7.37 -0.01 -8.18
C PHE A 20 8.65 0.52 -7.54
N LEU A 21 9.21 -0.21 -6.56
CA LEU A 21 10.42 0.20 -5.87
C LEU A 21 11.58 0.42 -6.85
N THR A 22 11.88 -0.58 -7.70
CA THR A 22 12.98 -0.46 -8.67
C THR A 22 12.73 0.67 -9.67
N THR A 23 11.48 0.86 -10.11
CA THR A 23 11.12 1.93 -11.04
C THR A 23 11.34 3.32 -10.44
N PHE A 24 10.90 3.57 -9.20
CA PHE A 24 11.14 4.85 -8.54
C PHE A 24 12.61 5.07 -8.20
N LEU A 25 13.32 4.01 -7.79
CA LEU A 25 14.73 4.10 -7.41
C LEU A 25 15.64 4.44 -8.61
N ALA A 26 15.23 4.05 -9.81
CA ALA A 26 15.89 4.39 -11.08
C ALA A 26 15.64 5.84 -11.55
N ARG A 27 14.80 6.61 -10.87
CA ARG A 27 14.57 8.04 -11.17
C ARG A 27 15.42 8.91 -10.25
N PRO A 28 16.00 10.03 -10.74
CA PRO A 28 16.84 10.89 -9.91
C PRO A 28 16.02 11.64 -8.84
N ASN A 29 16.66 12.00 -7.72
CA ASN A 29 16.05 12.77 -6.62
C ASN A 29 14.82 12.11 -5.96
N HIS A 30 14.92 10.82 -5.65
CA HIS A 30 13.88 10.05 -4.95
C HIS A 30 14.40 9.39 -3.68
N ILE A 31 13.70 9.55 -2.56
CA ILE A 31 13.86 8.65 -1.42
C ILE A 31 12.76 7.61 -1.52
N VAL A 32 13.15 6.38 -1.80
CA VAL A 32 12.21 5.26 -1.93
C VAL A 32 12.25 4.44 -0.65
N ILE A 33 11.11 4.31 0.00
CA ILE A 33 10.94 3.54 1.21
C ILE A 33 10.18 2.25 0.85
N GLY A 34 10.84 1.11 1.00
CA GLY A 34 10.25 -0.20 0.79
C GLY A 34 9.95 -0.91 2.09
N SER A 35 8.70 -1.31 2.31
CA SER A 35 8.37 -2.18 3.45
C SER A 35 8.50 -3.65 3.09
N ILE A 36 9.12 -4.43 3.98
CA ILE A 36 9.20 -5.89 3.94
C ILE A 36 9.01 -6.47 5.36
N ARG A 37 8.81 -7.79 5.46
CA ARG A 37 8.55 -8.46 6.75
C ARG A 37 9.80 -8.72 7.58
N ASP A 38 10.91 -8.96 6.88
CA ASP A 38 12.18 -9.37 7.47
C ASP A 38 13.33 -8.62 6.78
N LEU A 39 13.99 -7.75 7.56
CA LEU A 39 15.08 -6.89 7.12
C LEU A 39 16.43 -7.62 7.03
N ASP A 40 16.52 -8.86 7.52
CA ASP A 40 17.72 -9.70 7.50
C ASP A 40 17.66 -10.77 6.38
N SER A 41 16.49 -10.91 5.74
CA SER A 41 16.26 -11.83 4.63
C SER A 41 17.17 -11.58 3.42
N ASN A 42 17.34 -12.62 2.58
CA ASN A 42 18.02 -12.46 1.29
C ASN A 42 17.32 -11.43 0.39
N THR A 43 15.99 -11.33 0.47
CA THR A 43 15.24 -10.29 -0.23
C THR A 43 15.67 -8.88 0.19
N ALA A 44 15.91 -8.65 1.48
CA ALA A 44 16.40 -7.36 1.96
C ALA A 44 17.80 -7.06 1.41
N LYS A 45 18.69 -8.06 1.38
CA LYS A 45 20.03 -7.94 0.80
C LYS A 45 19.96 -7.62 -0.69
N ASP A 46 19.13 -8.33 -1.45
CA ASP A 46 18.94 -8.10 -2.88
C ASP A 46 18.41 -6.70 -3.18
N LEU A 47 17.48 -6.19 -2.36
CA LEU A 47 16.95 -4.84 -2.52
C LEU A 47 18.02 -3.78 -2.22
N ARG A 48 18.81 -3.97 -1.16
CA ARG A 48 19.93 -3.06 -0.81
C ARG A 48 21.03 -3.04 -1.87
N ALA A 49 21.17 -4.11 -2.66
CA ALA A 49 22.15 -4.19 -3.74
C ALA A 49 21.73 -3.42 -5.02
N ILE A 50 20.51 -2.88 -5.09
CA ILE A 50 20.06 -2.11 -6.24
C ILE A 50 20.73 -0.73 -6.24
N THR A 51 21.46 -0.41 -7.30
CA THR A 51 22.06 0.91 -7.49
C THR A 51 20.97 1.97 -7.78
N PRO A 52 20.81 3.00 -6.93
CA PRO A 52 19.87 4.08 -7.18
C PRO A 52 20.39 5.05 -8.25
N ALA A 53 19.47 5.79 -8.89
CA ALA A 53 19.84 6.92 -9.73
C ALA A 53 20.42 8.09 -8.91
N SER A 54 21.01 9.06 -9.59
CA SER A 54 21.65 10.21 -8.94
C SER A 54 20.67 10.98 -8.03
N GLY A 55 21.12 11.27 -6.80
CA GLY A 55 20.30 11.94 -5.78
C GLY A 55 19.20 11.07 -5.18
N SER A 56 19.17 9.77 -5.49
CA SER A 56 18.19 8.83 -4.95
C SER A 56 18.81 7.84 -3.97
N ARG A 57 17.99 7.33 -3.05
CA ARG A 57 18.39 6.28 -2.10
C ARG A 57 17.22 5.42 -1.67
N LEU A 58 17.55 4.23 -1.16
CA LEU A 58 16.61 3.27 -0.62
C LEU A 58 16.62 3.31 0.92
N ILE A 59 15.45 3.29 1.54
CA ILE A 59 15.23 2.97 2.94
C ILE A 59 14.38 1.71 3.01
N LEU A 60 14.77 0.74 3.84
CA LEU A 60 13.94 -0.43 4.12
C LEU A 60 13.40 -0.35 5.54
N VAL A 61 12.10 -0.57 5.68
CA VAL A 61 11.41 -0.62 6.98
C VAL A 61 10.65 -1.93 7.14
N LYS A 62 10.44 -2.33 8.39
CA LYS A 62 9.62 -3.51 8.69
C LYS A 62 8.15 -3.11 8.77
N ILE A 63 7.32 -3.76 7.96
CA ILE A 63 5.87 -3.77 8.16
C ILE A 63 5.35 -5.17 7.85
N GLU A 64 4.86 -5.85 8.88
CA GLU A 64 3.98 -7.01 8.75
C GLU A 64 2.52 -6.55 8.70
N ALA A 65 1.75 -7.02 7.72
CA ALA A 65 0.39 -6.54 7.50
C ALA A 65 -0.59 -6.96 8.61
N THR A 66 -0.29 -8.05 9.33
CA THR A 66 -1.09 -8.44 10.50
C THR A 66 -0.79 -7.64 11.76
N SER A 67 0.24 -6.78 11.75
CA SER A 67 0.61 -5.92 12.88
C SER A 67 0.02 -4.52 12.71
N THR A 68 -0.73 -4.05 13.71
CA THR A 68 -1.28 -2.69 13.73
C THR A 68 -0.29 -1.66 14.29
N THR A 69 0.79 -2.10 14.94
CA THR A 69 1.82 -1.22 15.52
C THR A 69 2.99 -0.97 14.57
N ASP A 70 3.32 -1.94 13.72
CA ASP A 70 4.45 -1.84 12.78
C ASP A 70 4.42 -0.56 11.93
N PRO A 71 3.29 -0.09 11.37
CA PRO A 71 3.27 1.15 10.60
C PRO A 71 3.74 2.38 11.40
N VAL A 72 3.40 2.46 12.70
CA VAL A 72 3.82 3.58 13.56
C VAL A 72 5.33 3.56 13.76
N ASP A 73 5.90 2.40 14.04
CA ASP A 73 7.34 2.25 14.22
C ASP A 73 8.11 2.48 12.92
N ALA A 74 7.57 2.00 11.79
CA ALA A 74 8.12 2.28 10.46
C ALA A 74 8.14 3.78 10.16
N ILE A 75 7.09 4.53 10.49
CA ILE A 75 7.04 5.98 10.28
C ILE A 75 8.08 6.70 11.16
N ARG A 76 8.25 6.30 12.42
CA ARG A 76 9.32 6.83 13.29
C ARG A 76 10.71 6.58 12.71
N GLN A 77 10.96 5.38 12.18
CA GLN A 77 12.22 5.04 11.54
C GLN A 77 12.45 5.89 10.27
N ILE A 78 11.40 6.10 9.47
CA ILE A 78 11.43 6.95 8.27
C ILE A 78 11.81 8.40 8.64
N GLU A 79 11.22 8.95 9.70
CA GLU A 79 11.57 10.28 10.21
C GLU A 79 13.02 10.35 10.72
N ALA A 80 13.49 9.34 11.45
CA ALA A 80 14.86 9.25 11.94
C ALA A 80 15.90 9.17 10.80
N GLU A 81 15.52 8.61 9.65
CA GLU A 81 16.29 8.60 8.41
C GLU A 81 16.27 9.96 7.67
N GLY A 82 15.65 11.00 8.24
CA GLY A 82 15.62 12.35 7.68
C GLY A 82 14.50 12.60 6.67
N VAL A 83 13.49 11.74 6.60
CA VAL A 83 12.32 11.94 5.73
C VAL A 83 11.24 12.70 6.50
N SER A 84 11.07 13.98 6.17
CA SER A 84 10.13 14.87 6.87
C SER A 84 8.72 14.91 6.28
N LYS A 85 8.50 14.33 5.09
CA LYS A 85 7.21 14.24 4.40
C LYS A 85 7.14 12.99 3.53
N LEU A 86 5.92 12.55 3.20
CA LEU A 86 5.67 11.50 2.20
C LEU A 86 4.84 12.10 1.06
N ASP A 87 5.38 12.09 -0.16
CA ASP A 87 4.66 12.60 -1.34
C ASP A 87 3.72 11.52 -1.90
N ILE A 88 4.12 10.25 -1.81
CA ILE A 88 3.36 9.13 -2.34
C ILE A 88 3.41 7.97 -1.35
N VAL A 89 2.25 7.38 -1.04
CA VAL A 89 2.14 6.09 -0.35
C VAL A 89 1.39 5.11 -1.25
N ILE A 90 2.04 4.00 -1.57
CA ILE A 90 1.47 2.89 -2.33
C ILE A 90 1.17 1.74 -1.36
N ALA A 91 -0.09 1.64 -0.96
CA ALA A 91 -0.63 0.54 -0.16
C ALA A 91 -0.81 -0.70 -1.05
N ASN A 92 0.32 -1.35 -1.33
CA ASN A 92 0.40 -2.48 -2.26
C ASN A 92 0.32 -3.86 -1.59
N SER A 93 0.72 -3.97 -0.31
CA SER A 93 0.71 -5.26 0.39
C SER A 93 -0.65 -5.95 0.30
N GLY A 94 -0.61 -7.27 0.15
CA GLY A 94 -1.80 -8.08 0.24
C GLY A 94 -1.56 -9.55 -0.04
N ILE A 95 -2.57 -10.35 0.28
CA ILE A 95 -2.62 -11.79 0.06
C ILE A 95 -3.88 -12.14 -0.71
N THR A 96 -3.80 -13.19 -1.52
CA THR A 96 -4.99 -13.78 -2.15
C THR A 96 -5.80 -14.61 -1.15
N GLY A 97 -5.12 -15.23 -0.19
CA GLY A 97 -5.74 -16.17 0.75
C GLY A 97 -6.27 -17.44 0.08
N ILE A 98 -6.99 -18.24 0.87
CA ILE A 98 -7.69 -19.42 0.38
C ILE A 98 -8.84 -18.99 -0.53
N GLN A 99 -8.99 -19.72 -1.64
CA GLN A 99 -9.98 -19.44 -2.68
C GLN A 99 -11.19 -20.33 -2.42
N GLY A 100 -12.38 -19.76 -2.55
CA GLY A 100 -13.62 -20.45 -2.22
C GLY A 100 -14.82 -19.50 -2.24
N GLY A 101 -15.97 -20.07 -2.59
CA GLY A 101 -17.24 -19.38 -2.49
C GLY A 101 -17.68 -19.19 -1.04
N LEU A 102 -18.79 -18.49 -0.83
CA LEU A 102 -19.36 -18.29 0.50
C LEU A 102 -19.74 -19.61 1.17
N GLU A 103 -20.01 -20.64 0.38
CA GLU A 103 -20.40 -21.98 0.84
C GLU A 103 -19.22 -22.83 1.35
N THR A 104 -17.97 -22.48 1.02
CA THR A 104 -16.79 -23.27 1.40
C THR A 104 -15.74 -22.52 2.21
N VAL A 105 -15.79 -21.19 2.24
CA VAL A 105 -14.78 -20.41 2.97
C VAL A 105 -14.94 -20.52 4.48
N ASP A 106 -13.83 -20.77 5.18
CA ASP A 106 -13.78 -20.61 6.64
C ASP A 106 -13.84 -19.12 7.02
N PRO A 107 -14.73 -18.70 7.94
CA PRO A 107 -14.77 -17.33 8.44
C PRO A 107 -13.41 -16.79 8.95
N ALA A 108 -12.58 -17.63 9.56
CA ALA A 108 -11.25 -17.24 10.06
C ALA A 108 -10.30 -16.87 8.90
N ASP A 109 -10.32 -17.65 7.82
CA ASP A 109 -9.52 -17.34 6.62
C ASP A 109 -10.02 -16.05 5.97
N PHE A 110 -11.34 -15.85 5.91
CA PHE A 110 -11.93 -14.61 5.42
C PHE A 110 -11.47 -13.40 6.24
N GLN A 111 -11.56 -13.50 7.56
CA GLN A 111 -11.10 -12.46 8.48
C GLN A 111 -9.62 -12.16 8.30
N HIS A 112 -8.78 -13.17 8.11
CA HIS A 112 -7.35 -12.98 7.87
C HIS A 112 -7.08 -12.20 6.57
N VAL A 113 -7.78 -12.53 5.48
CA VAL A 113 -7.65 -11.80 4.20
C VAL A 113 -8.15 -10.36 4.33
N LEU A 114 -9.25 -10.12 5.04
CA LEU A 114 -9.73 -8.76 5.35
C LEU A 114 -8.72 -7.97 6.18
N LEU A 115 -8.15 -8.60 7.22
CA LEU A 115 -7.14 -7.98 8.07
C LEU A 115 -5.97 -7.46 7.23
N VAL A 116 -5.40 -8.33 6.39
CA VAL A 116 -4.21 -7.99 5.60
C VAL A 116 -4.52 -6.99 4.48
N ASN A 117 -5.62 -7.17 3.75
CA ASN A 117 -5.87 -6.38 2.54
C ASN A 117 -6.66 -5.09 2.78
N ALA A 118 -7.42 -4.97 3.87
CA ALA A 118 -8.30 -3.82 4.12
C ALA A 118 -8.01 -3.12 5.46
N VAL A 119 -7.84 -3.87 6.55
CA VAL A 119 -7.55 -3.27 7.86
C VAL A 119 -6.11 -2.72 7.90
N ALA A 120 -5.13 -3.48 7.42
CA ALA A 120 -3.73 -3.06 7.45
C ALA A 120 -3.46 -1.75 6.68
N PRO A 121 -4.02 -1.53 5.47
CA PRO A 121 -3.92 -0.23 4.81
C PRO A 121 -4.53 0.93 5.60
N THR A 122 -5.58 0.68 6.40
CA THR A 122 -6.17 1.71 7.27
C THR A 122 -5.19 2.11 8.39
N ALA A 123 -4.58 1.13 9.05
CA ALA A 123 -3.55 1.39 10.06
C ALA A 123 -2.33 2.12 9.46
N LEU A 124 -1.91 1.72 8.27
CA LEU A 124 -0.86 2.40 7.51
C LEU A 124 -1.22 3.85 7.20
N PHE A 125 -2.45 4.12 6.73
CA PHE A 125 -2.89 5.48 6.44
C PHE A 125 -2.82 6.37 7.68
N ASN A 126 -3.37 5.90 8.80
CA ASN A 126 -3.37 6.65 10.06
C ASN A 126 -1.95 6.98 10.53
N ALA A 127 -1.02 6.04 10.42
CA ALA A 127 0.39 6.27 10.79
C ALA A 127 1.10 7.23 9.82
N ALA A 128 0.84 7.12 8.51
CA ALA A 128 1.49 7.92 7.48
C ALA A 128 0.89 9.32 7.30
N GLN A 129 -0.35 9.55 7.76
CA GLN A 129 -1.09 10.79 7.59
C GLN A 129 -0.29 12.04 8.02
N PRO A 130 0.40 12.08 9.17
CA PRO A 130 1.17 13.26 9.57
C PRO A 130 2.31 13.62 8.60
N LEU A 131 2.87 12.64 7.88
CA LEU A 131 3.89 12.90 6.85
C LEU A 131 3.29 13.25 5.49
N LEU A 132 2.13 12.67 5.16
CA LEU A 132 1.35 13.04 3.97
C LEU A 132 0.86 14.49 4.05
N ASP A 133 0.42 14.95 5.22
CA ASP A 133 -0.07 16.31 5.46
C ASP A 133 0.99 17.39 5.23
N LYS A 134 2.27 17.02 5.29
CA LYS A 134 3.42 17.91 5.05
C LYS A 134 3.82 17.99 3.57
N ALA A 135 3.26 17.16 2.70
CA ALA A 135 3.52 17.21 1.27
C ALA A 135 2.59 18.20 0.58
N GLU A 136 3.09 18.84 -0.49
CA GLU A 136 2.31 19.82 -1.27
C GLU A 136 1.16 19.17 -2.04
N ASN A 137 1.39 17.97 -2.58
CA ASN A 137 0.40 17.21 -3.35
C ASN A 137 0.48 15.72 -2.99
N PRO A 138 0.01 15.33 -1.79
CA PRO A 138 0.13 13.96 -1.31
C PRO A 138 -0.75 13.01 -2.12
N LYS A 139 -0.20 11.82 -2.44
CA LYS A 139 -0.92 10.76 -3.14
C LYS A 139 -1.00 9.50 -2.30
N TRP A 140 -2.22 9.04 -2.06
CA TRP A 140 -2.49 7.71 -1.54
C TRP A 140 -2.95 6.80 -2.67
N VAL A 141 -2.28 5.65 -2.83
CA VAL A 141 -2.57 4.69 -3.90
C VAL A 141 -2.85 3.32 -3.29
N SER A 142 -4.11 2.91 -3.28
CA SER A 142 -4.52 1.54 -2.93
C SER A 142 -4.44 0.64 -4.16
N ILE A 143 -3.71 -0.47 -4.07
CA ILE A 143 -3.67 -1.45 -5.15
C ILE A 143 -4.92 -2.36 -5.08
N SER A 144 -5.71 -2.33 -6.15
CA SER A 144 -6.97 -3.08 -6.27
C SER A 144 -6.89 -4.17 -7.36
N THR A 145 -8.03 -4.78 -7.68
CA THR A 145 -8.21 -5.82 -8.70
C THR A 145 -9.56 -5.64 -9.39
N LEU A 146 -9.67 -6.05 -10.65
CA LEU A 146 -10.96 -6.08 -11.37
C LEU A 146 -11.99 -6.95 -10.64
N MET A 147 -11.55 -8.00 -9.95
CA MET A 147 -12.39 -8.91 -9.18
C MET A 147 -13.08 -8.23 -7.98
N ALA A 148 -12.66 -7.01 -7.60
CA ALA A 148 -13.28 -6.21 -6.54
C ALA A 148 -14.59 -5.53 -6.98
N THR A 149 -14.96 -5.66 -8.26
CA THR A 149 -16.22 -5.16 -8.83
C THR A 149 -17.20 -6.31 -9.04
N ILE A 150 -18.51 -6.02 -8.99
CA ILE A 150 -19.56 -7.02 -9.24
C ILE A 150 -19.37 -7.66 -10.63
N GLY A 151 -19.25 -6.84 -11.68
CA GLY A 151 -19.05 -7.35 -13.05
C GLY A 151 -17.71 -8.04 -13.29
N GLY A 152 -16.70 -7.79 -12.45
CA GLY A 152 -15.45 -8.54 -12.46
C GLY A 152 -15.58 -9.92 -11.81
N LEU A 153 -16.33 -9.99 -10.70
CA LEU A 153 -16.58 -11.24 -9.97
C LEU A 153 -17.40 -12.23 -10.81
N GLU A 154 -18.38 -11.74 -11.58
CA GLU A 154 -19.18 -12.55 -12.52
C GLU A 154 -18.31 -13.32 -13.52
N LYS A 155 -17.19 -12.75 -13.96
CA LYS A 155 -16.23 -13.38 -14.88
C LYS A 155 -15.40 -14.48 -14.23
N THR A 156 -15.50 -14.65 -12.92
CA THR A 156 -14.73 -15.62 -12.12
C THR A 156 -15.63 -16.64 -11.41
N ALA A 157 -16.89 -16.79 -11.84
CA ALA A 157 -17.89 -17.64 -11.18
C ALA A 157 -17.47 -19.11 -11.01
N ALA A 158 -16.62 -19.65 -11.90
CA ALA A 158 -16.10 -21.02 -11.80
C ALA A 158 -15.08 -21.21 -10.66
N TRP A 159 -14.49 -20.11 -10.16
CA TRP A 159 -13.54 -20.13 -9.05
C TRP A 159 -13.64 -18.81 -8.28
N PRO A 160 -14.69 -18.65 -7.45
CA PRO A 160 -15.01 -17.36 -6.86
C PRO A 160 -13.98 -17.03 -5.76
N PRO A 161 -13.19 -15.95 -5.91
CA PRO A 161 -12.17 -15.54 -4.95
C PRO A 161 -12.78 -14.69 -3.81
N VAL A 162 -13.91 -15.11 -3.23
CA VAL A 162 -14.79 -14.21 -2.46
C VAL A 162 -14.05 -13.40 -1.39
N PRO A 163 -13.19 -14.00 -0.54
CA PRO A 163 -12.46 -13.25 0.48
C PRO A 163 -11.53 -12.19 -0.12
N TYR A 164 -10.81 -12.56 -1.17
CA TYR A 164 -9.90 -11.65 -1.86
C TYR A 164 -10.66 -10.49 -2.50
N SER A 165 -11.71 -10.78 -3.26
CA SER A 165 -12.56 -9.78 -3.90
C SER A 165 -13.18 -8.82 -2.89
N ALA A 166 -13.81 -9.34 -1.85
CA ALA A 166 -14.43 -8.53 -0.81
C ALA A 166 -13.41 -7.63 -0.10
N SER A 167 -12.25 -8.18 0.25
CA SER A 167 -11.19 -7.41 0.90
C SER A 167 -10.60 -6.31 0.02
N ARG A 168 -10.45 -6.54 -1.28
CA ARG A 168 -9.98 -5.54 -2.24
C ARG A 168 -11.05 -4.49 -2.57
N ALA A 169 -12.32 -4.87 -2.56
CA ALA A 169 -13.43 -3.93 -2.65
C ALA A 169 -13.41 -2.95 -1.46
N ALA A 170 -13.28 -3.49 -0.24
CA ALA A 170 -13.11 -2.69 0.97
C ALA A 170 -11.85 -1.79 0.90
N ALA A 171 -10.71 -2.33 0.45
CA ALA A 171 -9.48 -1.55 0.32
C ALA A 171 -9.59 -0.40 -0.70
N SER A 172 -10.42 -0.55 -1.74
CA SER A 172 -10.61 0.45 -2.79
C SER A 172 -11.37 1.68 -2.29
N THR A 173 -12.23 1.51 -1.28
CA THR A 173 -12.94 2.64 -0.66
C THR A 173 -12.06 3.48 0.25
N LEU A 174 -10.86 2.98 0.63
CA LEU A 174 -9.87 3.69 1.45
C LEU A 174 -9.13 4.82 0.69
N SER A 175 -9.72 5.32 -0.38
CA SER A 175 -9.22 6.51 -1.07
C SER A 175 -9.61 7.73 -0.24
N PRO A 176 -8.64 8.49 0.34
CA PRO A 176 -8.96 9.64 1.16
C PRO A 176 -9.81 10.65 0.37
N SER A 177 -10.83 11.25 1.01
CA SER A 177 -11.74 12.25 0.41
C SER A 177 -11.03 13.50 -0.14
N ARG A 178 -9.72 13.62 0.05
CA ARG A 178 -8.88 14.71 -0.46
C ARG A 178 -8.72 14.72 -1.98
N SER A 179 -9.17 13.67 -2.69
CA SER A 179 -9.24 13.64 -4.15
C SER A 179 -10.29 14.60 -4.74
N THR A 180 -11.16 15.21 -3.94
CA THR A 180 -12.18 16.16 -4.43
C THR A 180 -11.95 17.56 -3.88
N SER A 181 -10.91 18.25 -4.33
CA SER A 181 -10.91 19.71 -4.40
C SER A 181 -11.74 20.20 -5.61
N GLY A 182 -12.93 19.64 -5.74
CA GLY A 182 -13.98 20.01 -6.66
C GLY A 182 -15.27 19.81 -5.89
N THR A 183 -15.87 20.93 -5.48
CA THR A 183 -17.06 21.03 -4.64
C THR A 183 -18.11 19.98 -5.02
N PRO A 184 -18.60 19.14 -4.08
CA PRO A 184 -19.81 18.37 -4.33
C PRO A 184 -20.98 19.35 -4.29
N THR A 185 -21.47 19.76 -5.46
CA THR A 185 -22.77 20.44 -5.56
C THR A 185 -23.82 19.44 -5.11
N LEU A 186 -24.29 19.59 -3.87
CA LEU A 186 -25.46 18.88 -3.37
C LEU A 186 -26.63 19.23 -4.30
N LEU A 187 -27.15 18.23 -5.01
CA LEU A 187 -28.43 18.34 -5.69
C LEU A 187 -29.51 18.57 -4.62
N PRO A 188 -30.38 19.58 -4.77
CA PRO A 188 -31.44 19.84 -3.80
C PRO A 188 -32.43 18.67 -3.78
N SER A 189 -32.69 18.18 -2.58
CA SER A 189 -33.74 17.21 -2.28
C SER A 189 -35.10 17.72 -2.75
N ARG A 190 -35.84 16.88 -3.48
CA ARG A 190 -37.30 16.99 -3.58
C ARG A 190 -37.97 16.25 -2.44
#